data_AF-A0A6C0J388-F1
#
_entry.id   AF-A0A6C0J388-F1
#
_cell.length_a   1.000
_cell.length_b   1.000
_cell.length_c   1.000
_cell.angle_alpha   90.00
_cell.angle_beta   90.00
_cell.angle_gamma   90.00
#
_symmetry.space_group_name_H-M   'P 1'
#
loop_
_entity.id
_entity.type
_entity.pdbx_description
1 polymer ?
#
loop_
_entity_poly.entity_id
_entity_poly.type
_entity_poly.pdbx_seq_one_letter_code
_entity_poly.pdbx_strand_id
1 'polypeptide(L)'
;MSMVRYEKDDNYWEIVHIRDIDEIIERTGKIGKLGKFNISLYFEETQELEIIKRKIAEKVNDDWKLAKLSISEKELLNIRVDLYDDFGNLKYTKN
;
A
#
# COMPACT_ATOMS: atom_id res chain seq x y z
N MET A 1 -0.79 4.54 11.30
CA MET A 1 -0.58 4.01 9.93
C MET A 1 -0.16 2.55 10.00
N SER A 2 -0.67 1.71 9.11
CA SER A 2 -0.43 0.26 9.09
C SER A 2 0.01 -0.19 7.70
N MET A 3 0.74 -1.29 7.58
CA MET A 3 1.11 -1.85 6.29
C MET A 3 1.03 -3.37 6.32
N VAL A 4 0.77 -3.98 5.17
CA VAL A 4 0.96 -5.40 4.92
C VAL A 4 1.66 -5.59 3.57
N ARG A 5 2.63 -6.50 3.51
CA ARG A 5 3.36 -6.82 2.28
C ARG A 5 3.32 -8.31 2.00
N TYR A 6 3.11 -8.64 0.75
CA TYR A 6 3.15 -9.97 0.19
C TYR A 6 4.22 -10.03 -0.90
N GLU A 7 4.91 -11.15 -0.98
CA GLU A 7 5.96 -11.39 -1.97
C GLU A 7 5.71 -12.70 -2.71
N LYS A 8 6.03 -12.69 -3.99
CA LYS A 8 5.99 -13.86 -4.86
C LYS A 8 7.07 -13.72 -5.91
N ASP A 9 7.97 -14.71 -5.96
CA ASP A 9 9.18 -14.68 -6.78
C ASP A 9 9.99 -13.40 -6.52
N ASP A 10 10.31 -12.62 -7.57
CA ASP A 10 10.99 -11.33 -7.47
C ASP A 10 10.03 -10.13 -7.33
N ASN A 11 8.74 -10.38 -7.10
CA ASN A 11 7.71 -9.34 -7.04
C ASN A 11 7.21 -9.14 -5.61
N TYR A 12 6.79 -7.91 -5.33
CA TYR A 12 6.05 -7.56 -4.13
C TYR A 12 4.74 -6.88 -4.47
N TRP A 13 3.81 -7.04 -3.54
CA TRP A 13 2.55 -6.36 -3.47
C TRP A 13 2.35 -5.92 -2.02
N GLU A 14 2.00 -4.68 -1.77
CA GLU A 14 1.80 -4.19 -0.41
C GLU A 14 0.63 -3.21 -0.34
N ILE A 15 -0.04 -3.18 0.79
CA ILE A 15 -1.03 -2.18 1.14
C ILE A 15 -0.50 -1.40 2.33
N VAL A 16 -0.48 -0.09 2.21
CA VAL A 16 -0.32 0.88 3.30
C VAL A 16 -1.68 1.50 3.59
N HIS A 17 -2.04 1.57 4.86
CA HIS A 17 -3.28 2.15 5.34
C HIS A 17 -2.98 3.34 6.24
N ILE A 18 -3.47 4.51 5.84
CA ILE A 18 -3.25 5.78 6.52
C ILE A 18 -4.60 6.30 7.04
N ARG A 19 -4.93 5.91 8.28
CA ARG A 19 -6.21 6.25 8.93
C ARG A 19 -6.47 7.75 9.08
N ASP A 20 -5.43 8.54 9.30
CA ASP A 20 -5.59 9.96 9.63
C ASP A 20 -6.14 10.79 8.46
N ILE A 21 -6.12 10.25 7.24
CA ILE A 21 -6.54 10.90 6.00
C ILE A 21 -7.41 9.98 5.12
N ASP A 22 -7.88 8.88 5.69
CA ASP A 22 -8.73 7.89 5.03
C ASP A 22 -8.20 7.35 3.68
N GLU A 23 -6.91 7.01 3.65
CA GLU A 23 -6.22 6.52 2.45
C GLU A 23 -5.74 5.09 2.54
N ILE A 24 -5.92 4.36 1.44
CA ILE A 24 -5.32 3.05 1.17
C ILE A 24 -4.40 3.19 -0.04
N ILE A 25 -3.12 2.89 0.16
CA ILE A 25 -2.10 2.92 -0.88
C ILE A 25 -1.72 1.48 -1.19
N GLU A 26 -2.00 1.05 -2.41
CA GLU A 26 -1.56 -0.24 -2.92
C GLU A 26 -0.29 -0.03 -3.74
N ARG A 27 0.77 -0.78 -3.48
CA ARG A 27 2.03 -0.72 -4.24
C ARG A 27 2.41 -2.10 -4.76
N THR A 28 2.86 -2.15 -6.00
CA THR A 28 3.26 -3.39 -6.69
C THR A 28 4.55 -3.18 -7.44
N GLY A 29 5.47 -4.14 -7.41
CA GLY A 29 6.74 -3.95 -8.10
C GLY A 29 7.70 -5.10 -7.94
N LYS A 30 8.95 -4.88 -8.38
CA LYS A 30 10.05 -5.81 -8.13
C LYS A 30 10.71 -5.52 -6.79
N ILE A 31 11.11 -6.55 -6.07
CA ILE A 31 11.81 -6.41 -4.79
C ILE A 31 13.06 -5.51 -4.99
N GLY A 32 13.24 -4.52 -4.12
CA GLY A 32 14.31 -3.53 -4.22
C GLY A 32 14.08 -2.39 -5.22
N LYS A 33 12.89 -2.30 -5.83
CA LYS A 33 12.45 -1.17 -6.69
C LYS A 33 11.23 -0.49 -6.10
N LEU A 34 10.98 0.76 -6.52
CA LEU A 34 9.88 1.59 -6.02
C LEU A 34 8.49 1.09 -6.46
N GLY A 35 8.40 0.39 -7.60
CA GLY A 35 7.16 -0.15 -8.13
C GLY A 35 6.19 0.89 -8.68
N LYS A 36 4.97 0.43 -8.97
CA LYS A 36 3.78 1.24 -9.27
C LYS A 36 2.91 1.32 -8.03
N PHE A 37 2.16 2.39 -7.88
CA PHE A 37 1.22 2.57 -6.77
C PHE A 37 -0.16 2.96 -7.28
N ASN A 38 -1.18 2.69 -6.48
CA ASN A 38 -2.56 3.07 -6.68
C ASN A 38 -3.11 3.55 -5.33
N ILE A 39 -3.77 4.71 -5.32
CA ILE A 39 -4.34 5.29 -4.09
C ILE A 39 -5.86 5.22 -4.17
N SER A 40 -6.47 4.78 -3.09
CA SER A 40 -7.91 4.70 -2.92
C SER A 40 -8.30 5.43 -1.65
N LEU A 41 -9.25 6.36 -1.77
CA LEU A 41 -9.89 7.01 -0.63
C LEU A 41 -11.06 6.15 -0.16
N TYR A 42 -11.31 6.15 1.14
CA TYR A 42 -12.52 5.60 1.74
C TYR A 42 -13.19 6.68 2.62
N PHE A 43 -14.49 6.55 2.86
CA PHE A 43 -15.25 7.52 3.65
C PHE A 43 -15.95 6.89 4.87
N GLU A 44 -15.94 5.56 4.96
CA GLU A 44 -16.51 4.79 6.07
C GLU A 44 -15.57 3.64 6.46
N GLU A 45 -15.34 3.46 7.77
CA GLU A 45 -14.45 2.41 8.32
C GLU A 45 -14.87 0.98 7.93
N THR A 46 -16.17 0.75 7.76
CA THR A 46 -16.73 -0.54 7.32
C THR A 46 -16.34 -0.87 5.88
N GLN A 47 -16.39 0.13 4.99
CA GLN A 47 -16.02 0.00 3.58
C GLN A 47 -14.51 -0.20 3.42
N GLU A 48 -13.70 0.46 4.24
CA GLU A 48 -12.25 0.30 4.31
C GLU A 48 -11.84 -1.15 4.58
N LEU A 49 -12.37 -1.73 5.67
CA LEU A 49 -12.02 -3.08 6.09
C LEU A 49 -12.39 -4.13 5.05
N GLU A 50 -13.52 -3.95 4.36
CA GLU A 50 -13.93 -4.84 3.27
C GLU A 50 -13.00 -4.77 2.06
N ILE A 51 -12.58 -3.57 1.66
CA ILE A 51 -11.63 -3.37 0.55
C ILE A 51 -10.30 -4.04 0.86
N ILE A 52 -9.75 -3.82 2.06
CA ILE A 52 -8.46 -4.39 2.48
C ILE A 52 -8.56 -5.92 2.56
N LYS A 53 -9.61 -6.45 3.20
CA LYS A 53 -9.82 -7.90 3.32
C LYS A 53 -9.95 -8.59 1.96
N ARG A 54 -10.71 -8.01 1.03
CA ARG A 54 -10.87 -8.57 -0.33
C ARG A 54 -9.54 -8.63 -1.07
N LYS A 55 -8.77 -7.53 -1.06
CA LYS A 55 -7.46 -7.47 -1.72
C LYS A 55 -6.45 -8.47 -1.12
N ILE A 56 -6.45 -8.63 0.20
CA ILE A 56 -5.60 -9.64 0.86
C ILE A 56 -6.02 -11.06 0.43
N ALA A 57 -7.32 -11.36 0.45
CA ALA A 57 -7.82 -12.68 0.08
C ALA A 57 -7.46 -13.06 -1.37
N GLU A 58 -7.53 -12.11 -2.31
CA GLU A 58 -7.07 -12.29 -3.70
C GLU A 58 -5.59 -12.70 -3.76
N LYS A 59 -4.70 -12.05 -2.99
CA LYS A 59 -3.27 -12.38 -2.99
C LYS A 59 -2.95 -13.71 -2.33
N VAL A 60 -3.68 -14.06 -1.28
CA VAL A 60 -3.56 -15.38 -0.65
C VAL A 60 -3.98 -16.48 -1.62
N ASN A 61 -5.07 -16.27 -2.39
CA ASN A 61 -5.53 -17.22 -3.41
C ASN A 61 -4.54 -17.37 -4.58
N ASP A 62 -3.74 -16.33 -4.86
CA ASP A 62 -2.71 -16.32 -5.90
C ASP A 62 -1.35 -16.87 -5.42
N ASP A 63 -1.29 -17.59 -4.30
CA ASP A 63 -0.07 -18.15 -3.67
C ASP A 63 0.99 -17.10 -3.27
N TRP A 64 0.60 -15.85 -3.05
CA TRP A 64 1.53 -14.86 -2.51
C TRP A 64 1.77 -15.11 -1.02
N LYS A 65 3.03 -15.01 -0.59
CA LYS A 65 3.38 -15.24 0.80
C LYS A 65 3.45 -13.93 1.55
N LEU A 66 2.86 -13.89 2.74
CA LEU A 66 3.00 -12.75 3.63
C LEU A 66 4.49 -12.55 3.94
N ALA A 67 5.03 -11.40 3.53
CA ALA A 67 6.38 -11.02 3.88
C ALA A 67 6.41 -10.60 5.35
N LYS A 68 7.50 -10.94 6.05
CA LYS A 68 7.69 -10.48 7.42
C LYS A 68 7.70 -8.95 7.41
N LEU A 69 6.72 -8.33 8.08
CA LEU A 69 6.62 -6.88 8.20
C LEU A 69 7.90 -6.33 8.84
N SER A 70 8.75 -5.75 8.01
CA SER A 70 10.09 -5.25 8.37
C SER A 70 10.21 -3.74 8.15
N ILE A 71 9.08 -3.05 7.97
CA ILE A 71 9.04 -1.62 7.70
C ILE A 71 8.57 -0.88 8.95
N SER A 72 9.37 0.10 9.35
CA SER A 72 9.11 1.00 10.47
C SER A 72 8.11 2.10 10.09
N GLU A 73 7.47 2.72 11.08
CA GLU A 73 6.59 3.88 10.89
C GLU A 73 7.29 5.04 10.14
N LYS A 74 8.59 5.23 10.38
CA LYS A 74 9.43 6.20 9.66
C LYS A 74 9.52 5.88 8.17
N GLU A 75 9.69 4.62 7.79
CA GLU A 75 9.73 4.22 6.38
C GLU A 75 8.37 4.40 5.71
N LEU A 76 7.27 4.15 6.43
CA LEU A 76 5.93 4.44 5.94
C LEU A 76 5.69 5.95 5.74
N LEU A 77 6.20 6.79 6.64
CA LEU A 77 6.13 8.25 6.51
C LEU A 77 6.96 8.74 5.32
N ASN A 78 8.15 8.18 5.11
CA ASN A 78 8.96 8.47 3.93
C ASN A 78 8.23 8.09 2.65
N ILE A 79 7.57 6.93 2.60
CA ILE A 79 6.73 6.55 1.44
C ILE A 79 5.64 7.59 1.19
N ARG A 80 4.98 8.10 2.24
CA ARG A 80 4.01 9.19 2.11
C ARG A 80 4.67 10.46 1.54
N VAL A 81 5.80 10.90 2.06
CA VAL A 81 6.53 12.07 1.52
C VAL A 81 6.99 11.86 0.08
N ASP A 82 7.35 10.63 -0.30
CA ASP A 82 7.73 10.28 -1.67
C ASP A 82 6.52 10.31 -2.63
N LEU A 83 5.31 10.08 -2.12
CA LEU A 83 4.09 10.04 -2.92
C LEU A 83 3.38 11.39 -3.03
N TYR A 84 3.55 12.27 -2.06
CA TYR A 84 2.88 13.58 -1.99
C TYR A 84 3.87 14.74 -2.22
N ASP A 85 3.45 15.75 -2.96
CA ASP A 85 4.17 17.02 -3.14
C ASP A 85 4.12 17.85 -1.87
N ASP A 86 4.89 18.95 -1.87
CA ASP A 86 4.97 19.84 -0.71
C ASP A 86 3.62 20.52 -0.41
N PHE A 87 2.64 20.39 -1.30
CA PHE A 87 1.26 20.88 -1.16
C PHE A 87 0.26 19.78 -0.77
N GLY A 88 0.71 18.54 -0.56
CA GLY A 88 -0.16 17.42 -0.23
C GLY A 88 -0.92 16.83 -1.41
N ASN A 89 -0.50 17.07 -2.65
CA ASN A 89 -1.04 16.41 -3.84
C ASN A 89 -0.18 15.20 -4.23
N LEU A 90 -0.79 14.16 -4.79
CA LEU A 90 -0.07 13.03 -5.36
C LEU A 90 0.92 13.46 -6.47
N LYS A 91 2.22 13.23 -6.26
CA LYS A 91 3.31 13.59 -7.20
C LYS A 91 3.22 12.88 -8.55
N TYR A 92 2.68 11.66 -8.56
CA TYR A 92 2.80 10.74 -9.69
C TYR A 92 1.42 10.27 -10.18
N THR A 93 0.48 11.20 -10.35
CA THR A 93 -0.70 10.96 -11.19
C THR A 93 -0.31 11.13 -12.65
N LYS A 94 0.21 10.07 -13.27
CA LYS A 94 0.22 9.96 -14.74
C LYS A 94 -0.52 8.69 -15.16
N ASN A 95 -1.64 8.92 -15.83
CA ASN A 95 -2.40 7.96 -16.65
C ASN A 95 -1.49 7.13 -17.55
#